data_AF-A0A968TNB4-F1
#
_entry.id   AF-A0A968TNB4-F1
#
_cell.length_a   1.000
_cell.length_b   1.000
_cell.length_c   1.000
_cell.angle_alpha   90.00
_cell.angle_beta   90.00
_cell.angle_gamma   90.00
#
_symmetry.space_group_name_H-M   'P 1'
#
loop_
_entity.id
_entity.type
_entity.pdbx_description
1 polymer ?
#
loop_
_entity_poly.entity_id
_entity_poly.type
_entity_poly.pdbx_seq_one_letter_code
_entity_poly.pdbx_strand_id
1 'polypeptide(L)'
;MGKYLDMPRKPLKKRLRDKSRRFIWIKRQLSEKQRDEIRSWKEPGLGFVEEPKRVYPNGPLLAQVLGFVGSEGTGLEGLELQFNKHLEGQLKTVLLPRDARGRPLLNDGRSLTEVPDGADVRLTVDHEVQYTLERELFSVMNQFEADSAVGAVMDAQTSEVLAMANVPLVDLNDGHRVAAHLRRNRIVTDAFEPGSTMKTFVIAGGLRENLLKPGSRYYCEGGRMKIGDKWISEADVSKEKFEWLTVTEILAKSSNVGAAKVGFELGAERLYRVL
;
A
#
# COMPACT_ATOMS: atom_id res chain seq x y z
N MET A 1 -30.73 -23.38 8.16
CA MET A 1 -30.15 -22.10 7.68
C MET A 1 -29.39 -21.28 8.73
N GLY A 2 -30.03 -20.59 9.70
CA GLY A 2 -29.30 -19.65 10.59
C GLY A 2 -28.11 -20.24 11.38
N LYS A 3 -28.25 -21.46 11.93
CA LYS A 3 -27.13 -22.16 12.60
C LYS A 3 -25.99 -22.55 11.64
N TYR A 4 -26.35 -22.91 10.41
CA TYR A 4 -25.39 -23.36 9.40
C TYR A 4 -24.59 -22.18 8.80
N LEU A 5 -25.24 -21.03 8.64
CA LEU A 5 -24.62 -19.82 8.10
C LEU A 5 -23.94 -18.94 9.15
N ASP A 6 -23.91 -19.39 10.40
CA ASP A 6 -23.44 -18.63 11.56
C ASP A 6 -24.12 -17.26 11.70
N MET A 7 -25.46 -17.25 11.60
CA MET A 7 -26.28 -16.06 11.67
C MET A 7 -27.24 -16.11 12.87
N PRO A 8 -27.40 -15.01 13.62
CA PRO A 8 -28.39 -14.92 14.68
C PRO A 8 -29.81 -15.19 14.18
N ARG A 9 -30.47 -16.21 14.75
CA ARG A 9 -31.81 -16.68 14.30
C ARG A 9 -32.89 -15.61 14.43
N LYS A 10 -32.87 -14.82 15.51
CA LYS A 10 -33.89 -13.79 15.81
C LYS A 10 -33.90 -12.68 14.73
N PRO A 11 -32.77 -12.03 14.39
CA PRO A 11 -32.69 -11.07 13.28
C PRO A 11 -33.11 -11.65 11.94
N LEU A 12 -32.65 -12.86 11.60
CA LEU A 12 -32.98 -13.49 10.32
C LEU A 12 -34.50 -13.73 10.21
N LYS A 13 -35.13 -14.25 11.27
CA LYS A 13 -36.58 -14.47 11.31
C LYS A 13 -37.37 -13.16 11.18
N LYS A 14 -36.89 -12.07 11.78
CA LYS A 14 -37.51 -10.74 11.65
C LYS A 14 -37.46 -10.26 10.20
N ARG A 15 -36.30 -10.38 9.54
CA ARG A 15 -36.12 -10.00 8.12
C ARG A 15 -37.04 -10.82 7.21
N LEU A 16 -37.07 -12.14 7.38
CA LEU A 16 -37.89 -13.03 6.53
C LEU A 16 -39.41 -12.87 6.72
N ARG A 17 -39.87 -12.30 7.84
CA ARG A 17 -41.30 -12.04 8.10
C ARG A 17 -41.81 -10.73 7.52
N ASP A 18 -40.92 -9.87 7.03
CA ASP A 18 -41.29 -8.60 6.42
C ASP A 18 -41.94 -8.84 5.05
N LYS A 19 -43.28 -8.87 5.02
CA LYS A 19 -44.08 -9.08 3.80
C LYS A 19 -44.01 -7.91 2.81
N SER A 20 -43.44 -6.76 3.18
CA SER A 20 -43.25 -5.64 2.26
C SER A 20 -42.12 -5.89 1.25
N ARG A 21 -41.17 -6.77 1.59
CA ARG A 21 -39.98 -7.07 0.78
C ARG A 21 -40.21 -8.33 -0.04
N ARG A 22 -40.04 -8.22 -1.36
CA ARG A 22 -40.07 -9.37 -2.29
C ARG A 22 -38.71 -10.04 -2.49
N PHE A 23 -37.63 -9.41 -2.02
CA PHE A 23 -36.25 -9.90 -2.12
C PHE A 23 -35.46 -9.54 -0.86
N ILE A 24 -34.67 -10.50 -0.36
CA ILE A 24 -33.84 -10.32 0.84
C ILE A 24 -32.52 -11.09 0.65
N TRP A 25 -31.39 -10.37 0.69
CA TRP A 25 -30.08 -11.00 0.81
C TRP A 25 -29.95 -11.74 2.13
N ILE A 26 -29.78 -13.06 2.10
CA ILE A 26 -29.56 -13.85 3.32
C ILE A 26 -28.09 -13.75 3.74
N LYS A 27 -27.18 -14.16 2.85
CA LYS A 27 -25.73 -14.10 3.02
C LYS A 27 -25.07 -13.97 1.64
N ARG A 28 -23.99 -13.20 1.56
CA ARG A 28 -23.18 -12.99 0.34
C ARG A 28 -21.91 -13.83 0.40
N GLN A 29 -21.26 -14.02 -0.75
CA GLN A 29 -19.96 -14.71 -0.86
C GLN A 29 -19.89 -16.08 -0.13
N LEU A 30 -20.88 -16.94 -0.36
CA LEU A 30 -20.88 -18.30 0.17
C LEU A 30 -19.75 -19.11 -0.44
N SER A 31 -19.13 -20.01 0.33
CA SER A 31 -18.26 -21.02 -0.26
C SER A 31 -19.07 -22.00 -1.11
N GLU A 32 -18.42 -22.64 -2.08
CA GLU A 32 -19.06 -23.64 -2.93
C GLU A 32 -19.73 -24.75 -2.10
N LYS A 33 -19.03 -25.24 -1.08
CA LYS A 33 -19.57 -26.23 -0.12
C LYS A 33 -20.83 -25.73 0.58
N GLN A 34 -20.86 -24.46 1.00
CA GLN A 34 -22.04 -23.88 1.66
C GLN A 34 -23.21 -23.73 0.69
N ARG A 35 -22.94 -23.30 -0.55
CA ARG A 35 -23.94 -23.19 -1.62
C ARG A 35 -24.58 -24.55 -1.89
N ASP A 36 -23.76 -25.59 -2.09
CA ASP A 36 -24.23 -26.90 -2.52
C ASP A 36 -25.05 -27.60 -1.42
N GLU A 37 -24.62 -27.47 -0.17
CA GLU A 37 -25.38 -27.93 1.00
C GLU A 37 -26.75 -27.25 1.09
N ILE A 38 -26.81 -25.92 0.97
CA ILE A 38 -28.09 -25.19 1.05
C ILE A 38 -28.99 -25.52 -0.14
N ARG A 39 -28.41 -25.73 -1.32
CA ARG A 39 -29.13 -26.15 -2.52
C ARG A 39 -29.77 -27.52 -2.34
N SER A 40 -29.11 -28.42 -1.60
CA SER A 40 -29.63 -29.77 -1.30
C SER A 40 -30.93 -29.74 -0.47
N TRP A 41 -31.18 -28.69 0.31
CA TRP A 41 -32.37 -28.56 1.14
C TRP A 41 -33.65 -28.36 0.32
N LYS A 42 -33.55 -27.99 -0.96
CA LYS A 42 -34.69 -27.79 -1.89
C LYS A 42 -35.79 -26.86 -1.32
N GLU A 43 -35.40 -25.89 -0.50
CA GLU A 43 -36.33 -24.97 0.15
C GLU A 43 -36.95 -23.98 -0.86
N PRO A 44 -38.29 -23.90 -0.96
CA PRO A 44 -38.95 -22.97 -1.88
C PRO A 44 -38.62 -21.51 -1.57
N GLY A 45 -38.29 -20.73 -2.61
CA GLY A 45 -38.02 -19.29 -2.49
C GLY A 45 -36.57 -18.93 -2.13
N LEU A 46 -35.69 -19.92 -1.96
CA LEU A 46 -34.25 -19.68 -1.96
C LEU A 46 -33.72 -19.63 -3.39
N GLY A 47 -32.92 -18.61 -3.68
CA GLY A 47 -32.19 -18.45 -4.94
C GLY A 47 -30.72 -18.17 -4.66
N PHE A 48 -29.88 -18.42 -5.66
CA PHE A 48 -28.46 -18.12 -5.63
C PHE A 48 -28.14 -17.11 -6.72
N VAL A 49 -27.24 -16.20 -6.41
CA VAL A 49 -26.64 -15.26 -7.35
C VAL A 49 -25.15 -15.52 -7.31
N GLU A 50 -24.54 -15.72 -8.47
CA GLU A 50 -23.09 -15.81 -8.57
C GLU A 50 -22.49 -14.43 -8.37
N GLU A 51 -21.48 -14.34 -7.51
CA GLU A 51 -20.77 -13.10 -7.20
C GLU A 51 -19.26 -13.37 -7.32
N PRO A 52 -18.50 -12.50 -8.01
CA PRO A 52 -17.06 -12.58 -7.97
C PRO A 52 -16.56 -12.23 -6.56
N LYS A 53 -15.49 -12.90 -6.13
CA LYS A 53 -14.78 -12.60 -4.89
C LYS A 53 -13.30 -12.44 -5.21
N ARG A 54 -12.72 -11.31 -4.81
CA ARG A 54 -11.29 -11.07 -4.93
C ARG A 54 -10.52 -11.94 -3.94
N VAL A 55 -9.41 -12.52 -4.39
CA VAL A 55 -8.52 -13.38 -3.60
C VAL A 55 -7.09 -12.92 -3.84
N TYR A 56 -6.34 -12.75 -2.75
CA TYR A 56 -4.90 -12.45 -2.76
C TYR A 56 -4.15 -13.76 -2.44
N PRO A 57 -3.68 -14.50 -3.45
CA PRO A 57 -3.16 -15.86 -3.25
C PRO A 57 -1.88 -15.91 -2.42
N ASN A 58 -1.09 -14.83 -2.43
CA ASN A 58 0.16 -14.72 -1.71
C ASN A 58 -0.01 -14.15 -0.28
N GLY A 59 -1.26 -14.07 0.21
CA GLY A 59 -1.58 -13.62 1.56
C GLY A 59 -1.01 -12.22 1.85
N PRO A 60 -0.06 -12.08 2.81
CA PRO A 60 0.48 -10.79 3.20
C PRO A 60 1.45 -10.15 2.21
N LEU A 61 1.95 -10.91 1.24
CA LEU A 61 2.93 -10.41 0.28
C LEU A 61 2.34 -9.25 -0.53
N LEU A 62 3.03 -8.10 -0.55
CA LEU A 62 2.65 -6.89 -1.27
C LEU A 62 1.28 -6.33 -0.85
N ALA A 63 0.73 -6.78 0.28
CA ALA A 63 -0.69 -6.57 0.60
C ALA A 63 -1.06 -5.09 0.72
N GLN A 64 -0.29 -4.26 1.44
CA GLN A 64 -0.59 -2.83 1.57
C GLN A 64 -0.44 -2.06 0.26
N VAL A 65 0.39 -2.55 -0.67
CA VAL A 65 0.55 -1.95 -2.00
C VAL A 65 -0.63 -2.33 -2.90
N LEU A 66 -1.00 -3.62 -2.93
CA LEU A 66 -2.19 -4.08 -3.64
C LEU A 66 -3.45 -3.41 -3.11
N GLY A 67 -3.59 -3.32 -1.79
CA GLY A 67 -4.80 -2.89 -1.12
C GLY A 67 -5.85 -4.01 -1.09
N PHE A 68 -7.12 -3.63 -1.02
CA PHE A 68 -8.22 -4.59 -1.03
C PHE A 68 -9.49 -4.01 -1.66
N VAL A 69 -10.41 -4.90 -2.04
CA VAL A 69 -11.74 -4.54 -2.53
C VAL A 69 -12.81 -4.70 -1.45
N GLY A 70 -13.84 -3.88 -1.53
CA GLY A 70 -15.02 -3.97 -0.68
C GLY A 70 -15.95 -5.12 -1.06
N SER A 71 -16.99 -5.32 -0.25
CA SER A 71 -18.03 -6.33 -0.51
C SER A 71 -18.81 -6.11 -1.81
N GLU A 72 -18.76 -4.90 -2.37
CA GLU A 72 -19.40 -4.56 -3.65
C GLU A 72 -18.47 -4.74 -4.86
N GLY A 73 -17.22 -5.19 -4.65
CA GLY A 73 -16.23 -5.37 -5.72
C GLY A 73 -15.36 -4.13 -5.99
N THR A 74 -15.68 -2.98 -5.39
CA THR A 74 -14.92 -1.74 -5.56
C THR A 74 -13.62 -1.73 -4.77
N GLY A 75 -12.52 -1.38 -5.43
CA GLY A 75 -11.22 -1.14 -4.82
C GLY A 75 -11.26 0.00 -3.80
N LEU A 76 -10.81 -0.29 -2.58
CA LEU A 76 -10.89 0.64 -1.43
C LEU A 76 -9.53 1.22 -1.03
N GLU A 77 -8.45 0.49 -1.25
CA GLU A 77 -7.09 0.92 -0.92
C GLU A 77 -6.10 0.46 -1.99
N GLY A 78 -4.88 0.99 -1.96
CA GLY A 78 -3.76 0.55 -2.80
C GLY A 78 -4.03 0.63 -4.31
N LEU A 79 -3.43 -0.31 -5.04
CA LEU A 79 -3.57 -0.45 -6.48
C LEU A 79 -5.00 -0.83 -6.90
N GLU A 80 -5.74 -1.56 -6.07
CA GLU A 80 -7.16 -1.86 -6.31
C GLU A 80 -7.96 -0.57 -6.44
N LEU A 81 -7.75 0.40 -5.53
CA LEU A 81 -8.38 1.72 -5.62
C LEU A 81 -7.89 2.51 -6.83
N GLN A 82 -6.57 2.57 -7.03
CA GLN A 82 -5.96 3.38 -8.09
C GLN A 82 -6.41 2.93 -9.48
N PHE A 83 -6.52 1.62 -9.70
CA PHE A 83 -6.88 1.03 -10.99
C PHE A 83 -8.33 0.55 -11.05
N ASN A 84 -9.16 0.87 -10.04
CA ASN A 84 -10.54 0.41 -9.93
C ASN A 84 -11.35 0.56 -11.24
N LYS A 85 -11.22 1.71 -11.92
CA LYS A 85 -11.92 1.99 -13.19
C LYS A 85 -11.55 1.04 -14.34
N HIS A 86 -10.33 0.49 -14.31
CA HIS A 86 -9.86 -0.47 -15.30
C HIS A 86 -10.23 -1.90 -14.87
N LEU A 87 -10.24 -2.19 -13.56
CA LEU A 87 -10.47 -3.52 -13.00
C LEU A 87 -11.96 -3.92 -12.88
N GLU A 88 -12.88 -2.99 -12.61
CA GLU A 88 -14.30 -3.31 -12.33
C GLU A 88 -15.10 -3.77 -13.56
N GLY A 89 -14.58 -3.60 -14.78
CA GLY A 89 -15.34 -3.88 -16.01
C GLY A 89 -16.53 -2.94 -16.19
N GLN A 90 -17.50 -3.32 -17.04
CA GLN A 90 -18.72 -2.52 -17.27
C GLN A 90 -19.94 -3.18 -16.65
N LEU A 91 -20.79 -2.42 -15.96
CA LEU A 91 -22.04 -2.94 -15.41
C LEU A 91 -23.04 -3.27 -16.53
N LYS A 92 -23.46 -4.54 -16.62
CA LYS A 92 -24.53 -4.98 -17.53
C LYS A 92 -25.85 -5.08 -16.77
N THR A 93 -26.88 -4.37 -17.25
CA THR A 93 -28.24 -4.51 -16.73
C THR A 93 -28.95 -5.66 -17.43
N VAL A 94 -29.50 -6.60 -16.67
CA VAL A 94 -30.24 -7.76 -17.21
C VAL A 94 -31.71 -7.64 -16.82
N LEU A 95 -32.59 -7.77 -17.82
CA LEU A 95 -34.03 -7.81 -17.60
C LEU A 95 -34.44 -9.21 -17.14
N LEU A 96 -34.95 -9.32 -15.91
CA LEU A 96 -35.44 -10.57 -15.35
C LEU A 96 -36.97 -10.59 -15.36
N PRO A 97 -37.62 -11.32 -16.30
CA PRO A 97 -39.07 -11.47 -16.30
C PRO A 97 -39.56 -12.13 -15.01
N ARG A 98 -40.65 -11.59 -14.46
CA ARG A 98 -41.28 -12.04 -13.20
C ARG A 98 -42.74 -12.36 -13.43
N ASP A 99 -43.27 -13.30 -12.66
CA ASP A 99 -44.71 -13.60 -12.65
C ASP A 99 -45.51 -12.54 -11.87
N ALA A 100 -46.85 -12.64 -11.91
CA ALA A 100 -47.76 -11.74 -11.21
C ALA A 100 -47.57 -11.71 -9.67
N ARG A 101 -46.91 -12.73 -9.09
CA ARG A 101 -46.55 -12.81 -7.67
C ARG A 101 -45.13 -12.31 -7.40
N GLY A 102 -44.44 -11.81 -8.42
CA GLY A 102 -43.08 -11.27 -8.35
C GLY A 102 -41.97 -12.32 -8.34
N ARG A 103 -42.28 -13.60 -8.61
CA ARG A 103 -41.29 -14.68 -8.68
C ARG A 103 -40.55 -14.62 -10.03
N PRO A 104 -39.22 -14.70 -10.05
CA PRO A 104 -38.46 -14.81 -11.29
C PRO A 104 -38.92 -16.00 -12.12
N LEU A 105 -39.07 -15.83 -13.44
CA LEU A 105 -39.43 -16.90 -14.37
C LEU A 105 -38.20 -17.69 -14.87
N LEU A 106 -36.99 -17.14 -14.73
CA LEU A 106 -35.73 -17.83 -15.04
C LEU A 106 -35.21 -18.57 -13.81
N ASN A 107 -34.86 -19.85 -14.01
CA ASN A 107 -34.54 -20.81 -12.96
C ASN A 107 -33.03 -21.08 -12.82
N ASP A 108 -32.18 -20.46 -13.66
CA ASP A 108 -30.78 -20.85 -13.77
C ASP A 108 -29.76 -19.77 -13.37
N GLY A 109 -30.15 -18.52 -13.14
CA GLY A 109 -29.22 -17.44 -12.70
C GLY A 109 -28.12 -17.07 -13.72
N ARG A 110 -27.93 -17.89 -14.76
CA ARG A 110 -26.90 -17.77 -15.81
C ARG A 110 -27.11 -16.58 -16.73
N SER A 111 -28.33 -16.05 -16.81
CA SER A 111 -28.56 -14.83 -17.59
C SER A 111 -28.00 -13.57 -16.92
N LEU A 112 -27.58 -13.63 -15.63
CA LEU A 112 -26.99 -12.51 -14.87
C LEU A 112 -25.45 -12.48 -14.89
N THR A 113 -24.79 -13.49 -15.46
CA THR A 113 -23.35 -13.75 -15.27
C THR A 113 -22.45 -13.27 -16.41
N GLU A 114 -22.99 -12.70 -17.50
CA GLU A 114 -22.15 -11.99 -18.47
C GLU A 114 -21.79 -10.61 -17.90
N VAL A 115 -20.91 -10.60 -16.90
CA VAL A 115 -20.21 -9.39 -16.45
C VAL A 115 -19.07 -9.19 -17.46
N PRO A 116 -19.07 -8.10 -18.24
CA PRO A 116 -17.92 -7.73 -19.05
C PRO A 116 -16.66 -7.71 -18.18
N ASP A 117 -15.64 -8.46 -18.60
CA ASP A 117 -14.38 -8.53 -17.87
C ASP A 117 -13.75 -7.13 -17.74
N GLY A 118 -13.11 -6.89 -16.60
CA GLY A 118 -12.18 -5.79 -16.43
C GLY A 118 -10.89 -6.01 -17.23
N ALA A 119 -10.05 -4.99 -17.28
CA ALA A 119 -8.72 -5.09 -17.85
C ALA A 119 -7.75 -5.73 -16.85
N ASP A 120 -6.77 -6.48 -17.38
CA ASP A 120 -5.65 -6.97 -16.59
C ASP A 120 -4.64 -5.86 -16.32
N VAL A 121 -4.14 -5.80 -15.08
CA VAL A 121 -3.05 -4.91 -14.67
C VAL A 121 -1.83 -5.76 -14.34
N ARG A 122 -0.76 -5.59 -15.13
CA ARG A 122 0.54 -6.20 -14.86
C ARG A 122 1.43 -5.20 -14.11
N LEU A 123 1.91 -5.61 -12.94
CA LEU A 123 2.81 -4.79 -12.13
C LEU A 123 4.26 -4.93 -12.60
N THR A 124 5.06 -3.93 -12.26
CA THR A 124 6.53 -3.94 -12.40
C THR A 124 7.21 -4.73 -11.30
N VAL A 125 6.47 -5.12 -10.26
CA VAL A 125 6.98 -5.80 -9.08
C VAL A 125 7.50 -7.19 -9.44
N ASP A 126 8.73 -7.47 -9.04
CA ASP A 126 9.31 -8.79 -9.06
C ASP A 126 8.96 -9.50 -7.74
N HIS A 127 8.30 -10.66 -7.85
CA HIS A 127 7.82 -11.41 -6.69
C HIS A 127 8.96 -11.89 -5.78
N GLU A 128 10.10 -12.30 -6.33
CA GLU A 128 11.24 -12.80 -5.55
C GLU A 128 11.93 -11.66 -4.80
N VAL A 129 12.11 -10.51 -5.47
CA VAL A 129 12.67 -9.30 -4.85
C VAL A 129 11.72 -8.80 -3.75
N GLN A 130 10.42 -8.75 -4.00
CA GLN A 130 9.41 -8.35 -3.02
C GLN A 130 9.44 -9.24 -1.77
N TYR A 131 9.40 -10.55 -1.96
CA TYR A 131 9.41 -11.51 -0.84
C TYR A 131 10.68 -11.38 -0.01
N THR A 132 11.83 -11.25 -0.68
CA THR A 132 13.13 -11.09 -0.01
C THR A 132 13.15 -9.81 0.81
N LEU A 133 12.72 -8.69 0.23
CA LEU A 133 12.68 -7.39 0.92
C LEU A 133 11.77 -7.42 2.15
N GLU A 134 10.55 -7.95 2.03
CA GLU A 134 9.61 -8.07 3.15
C GLU A 134 10.16 -8.95 4.27
N ARG A 135 10.79 -10.09 3.92
CA ARG A 135 11.39 -11.00 4.89
C ARG A 135 12.50 -10.32 5.68
N GLU A 136 13.42 -9.64 5.00
CA GLU A 136 14.53 -8.95 5.65
C GLU A 136 14.05 -7.78 6.51
N LEU A 137 13.10 -6.97 6.02
CA LEU A 137 12.52 -5.89 6.81
C LEU A 137 11.78 -6.40 8.04
N PHE A 138 11.05 -7.51 7.92
CA PHE A 138 10.38 -8.13 9.06
C PHE A 138 11.38 -8.65 10.09
N SER A 139 12.50 -9.23 9.64
CA SER A 139 13.60 -9.65 10.52
C SER A 139 14.21 -8.47 11.26
N VAL A 140 14.53 -7.38 10.55
CA VAL A 140 15.07 -6.14 11.13
C VAL A 140 14.09 -5.51 12.12
N MET A 141 12.81 -5.42 11.77
CA MET A 141 11.78 -4.87 12.66
C MET A 141 11.73 -5.64 13.99
N ASN A 142 11.77 -6.98 13.94
CA ASN A 142 11.78 -7.80 15.15
C ASN A 142 13.11 -7.71 15.93
N GLN A 143 14.25 -7.67 15.22
CA GLN A 143 15.57 -7.59 15.84
C GLN A 143 15.75 -6.28 16.63
N PHE A 144 15.24 -5.17 16.11
CA PHE A 144 15.38 -3.85 16.70
C PHE A 144 14.13 -3.38 17.46
N GLU A 145 13.11 -4.25 17.60
CA GLU A 145 11.82 -3.93 18.23
C GLU A 145 11.20 -2.63 17.69
N ALA A 146 11.32 -2.42 16.37
CA ALA A 146 10.81 -1.23 15.71
C ALA A 146 9.29 -1.29 15.53
N ASP A 147 8.61 -0.14 15.60
CA ASP A 147 7.15 -0.06 15.39
C ASP A 147 6.71 -0.44 13.96
N SER A 148 7.57 -0.13 12.99
CA SER A 148 7.37 -0.46 11.57
C SER A 148 8.67 -0.29 10.80
N ALA A 149 8.78 -0.92 9.63
CA ALA A 149 9.86 -0.66 8.68
C ALA A 149 9.31 -0.65 7.25
N VAL A 150 9.97 0.10 6.37
CA VAL A 150 9.60 0.25 4.97
C VAL A 150 10.82 0.14 4.09
N GLY A 151 10.63 -0.27 2.84
CA GLY A 151 11.68 -0.27 1.85
C GLY A 151 11.12 -0.37 0.44
N ALA A 152 11.89 0.13 -0.53
CA ALA A 152 11.60 -0.06 -1.94
C ALA A 152 12.89 -0.42 -2.69
N VAL A 153 12.72 -1.19 -3.75
CA VAL A 153 13.76 -1.49 -4.74
C VAL A 153 13.25 -0.99 -6.08
N MET A 154 14.07 -0.18 -6.75
CA MET A 154 13.76 0.40 -8.05
C MET A 154 14.85 0.07 -9.04
N ASP A 155 14.45 -0.13 -10.30
CA ASP A 155 15.39 -0.12 -11.41
C ASP A 155 15.79 1.33 -11.72
N ALA A 156 17.10 1.63 -11.65
CA ALA A 156 17.60 2.98 -11.82
C ALA A 156 17.52 3.50 -13.28
N GLN A 157 17.43 2.60 -14.26
CA GLN A 157 17.35 2.95 -15.68
C GLN A 157 15.90 3.14 -16.13
N THR A 158 15.00 2.24 -15.70
CA THR A 158 13.58 2.27 -16.11
C THR A 158 12.68 3.01 -15.13
N SER A 159 13.18 3.31 -13.92
CA SER A 159 12.39 3.86 -12.81
C SER A 159 11.25 2.93 -12.35
N GLU A 160 11.27 1.66 -12.77
CA GLU A 160 10.28 0.68 -12.36
C GLU A 160 10.46 0.30 -10.89
N VAL A 161 9.34 0.16 -10.17
CA VAL A 161 9.35 -0.31 -8.79
C VAL A 161 9.33 -1.84 -8.82
N LEU A 162 10.47 -2.44 -8.51
CA LEU A 162 10.65 -3.89 -8.45
C LEU A 162 10.14 -4.48 -7.14
N ALA A 163 10.21 -3.71 -6.05
CA ALA A 163 9.62 -4.09 -4.77
C ALA A 163 9.24 -2.85 -3.95
N MET A 164 8.19 -2.96 -3.15
CA MET A 164 7.71 -1.95 -2.21
C MET A 164 7.11 -2.66 -0.99
N ALA A 165 7.83 -2.65 0.12
CA ALA A 165 7.51 -3.42 1.31
C ALA A 165 7.17 -2.52 2.49
N ASN A 166 6.18 -2.94 3.27
CA ASN A 166 5.76 -2.32 4.52
C ASN A 166 5.59 -3.42 5.57
N VAL A 167 6.29 -3.29 6.71
CA VAL A 167 6.10 -4.17 7.87
C VAL A 167 5.57 -3.35 9.05
N PRO A 168 4.62 -3.87 9.85
CA PRO A 168 4.19 -5.26 9.97
C PRO A 168 3.42 -5.83 8.77
N LEU A 169 3.63 -7.12 8.48
CA LEU A 169 2.94 -7.85 7.41
C LEU A 169 1.47 -8.10 7.78
N VAL A 170 0.55 -7.91 6.83
CA VAL A 170 -0.90 -8.13 7.03
C VAL A 170 -1.54 -8.83 5.85
N ASP A 171 -2.46 -9.75 6.11
CA ASP A 171 -3.28 -10.37 5.07
C ASP A 171 -4.56 -9.53 4.84
N LEU A 172 -4.75 -9.04 3.62
CA LEU A 172 -5.89 -8.22 3.24
C LEU A 172 -7.01 -8.99 2.51
N ASN A 173 -6.97 -10.32 2.46
CA ASN A 173 -8.12 -11.14 2.03
C ASN A 173 -9.38 -10.86 2.87
N ASP A 174 -9.22 -10.38 4.10
CA ASP A 174 -10.31 -9.84 4.94
C ASP A 174 -9.92 -8.45 5.48
N GLY A 175 -9.51 -7.55 4.58
CA GLY A 175 -8.99 -6.22 4.92
C GLY A 175 -9.92 -5.38 5.80
N HIS A 176 -11.24 -5.60 5.75
CA HIS A 176 -12.20 -4.92 6.63
C HIS A 176 -12.00 -5.22 8.13
N ARG A 177 -11.44 -6.39 8.48
CA ARG A 177 -11.13 -6.76 9.87
C ARG A 177 -9.76 -6.30 10.34
N VAL A 178 -8.89 -5.91 9.42
CA VAL A 178 -7.56 -5.41 9.73
C VAL A 178 -7.66 -3.93 10.14
N ALA A 179 -6.99 -3.57 11.24
CA ALA A 179 -6.98 -2.20 11.73
C ALA A 179 -6.35 -1.25 10.69
N ALA A 180 -6.95 -0.06 10.50
CA ALA A 180 -6.56 0.87 9.44
C ALA A 180 -5.07 1.25 9.45
N HIS A 181 -4.46 1.40 10.64
CA HIS A 181 -3.04 1.74 10.77
C HIS A 181 -2.09 0.64 10.27
N LEU A 182 -2.55 -0.62 10.20
CA LEU A 182 -1.78 -1.74 9.67
C LEU A 182 -1.93 -1.92 8.16
N ARG A 183 -3.04 -1.42 7.57
CA ARG A 183 -3.27 -1.44 6.12
C ARG A 183 -2.52 -0.34 5.38
N ARG A 184 -2.09 0.69 6.11
CA ARG A 184 -1.42 1.87 5.57
C ARG A 184 -0.17 1.49 4.78
N ASN A 185 -0.12 1.92 3.51
CA ASN A 185 1.09 1.90 2.70
C ASN A 185 2.01 3.06 3.13
N ARG A 186 2.84 2.82 4.15
CA ARG A 186 3.63 3.84 4.84
C ARG A 186 4.65 4.49 3.93
N ILE A 187 5.26 3.73 3.02
CA ILE A 187 6.28 4.28 2.10
C ILE A 187 5.74 5.40 1.19
N VAL A 188 4.43 5.41 0.91
CA VAL A 188 3.79 6.44 0.07
C VAL A 188 3.08 7.50 0.92
N THR A 189 2.65 7.16 2.14
CA THR A 189 1.75 8.00 2.93
C THR A 189 2.39 8.65 4.16
N ASP A 190 3.54 8.20 4.63
CA ASP A 190 4.25 8.76 5.78
C ASP A 190 5.35 9.70 5.31
N ALA A 191 5.24 10.98 5.67
CA ALA A 191 6.34 11.93 5.50
C ALA A 191 7.31 11.82 6.69
N PHE A 192 8.60 11.86 6.40
CA PHE A 192 9.66 11.93 7.42
C PHE A 192 10.77 12.87 6.93
N GLU A 193 11.58 13.36 7.87
CA GLU A 193 12.76 14.15 7.52
C GLU A 193 13.88 13.22 7.00
N PRO A 194 14.28 13.33 5.73
CA PRO A 194 15.26 12.41 5.11
C PRO A 194 16.68 12.54 5.69
N GLY A 195 16.95 13.62 6.43
CA GLY A 195 18.21 13.83 7.13
C GLY A 195 19.42 13.76 6.20
N SER A 196 20.45 13.03 6.63
CA SER A 196 21.74 12.97 5.95
C SER A 196 21.69 12.35 4.54
N THR A 197 20.64 11.60 4.19
CA THR A 197 20.47 11.07 2.82
C THR A 197 20.40 12.20 1.78
N MET A 198 19.91 13.38 2.17
CA MET A 198 19.83 14.54 1.28
C MET A 198 21.18 15.17 0.94
N LYS A 199 22.22 14.92 1.74
CA LYS A 199 23.56 15.49 1.51
C LYS A 199 24.13 15.09 0.15
N THR A 200 23.77 13.90 -0.33
CA THR A 200 24.14 13.42 -1.67
C THR A 200 23.67 14.38 -2.76
N PHE A 201 22.43 14.88 -2.67
CA PHE A 201 21.89 15.85 -3.63
C PHE A 201 22.56 17.21 -3.48
N VAL A 202 22.79 17.68 -2.25
CA VAL A 202 23.53 18.94 -2.01
C VAL A 202 24.91 18.90 -2.68
N ILE A 203 25.67 17.82 -2.45
CA ILE A 203 27.01 17.66 -3.04
C ILE A 203 26.94 17.50 -4.56
N ALA A 204 25.98 16.72 -5.08
CA ALA A 204 25.76 16.57 -6.51
C ALA A 204 25.44 17.92 -7.19
N GLY A 205 24.64 18.76 -6.54
CA GLY A 205 24.39 20.13 -6.97
C GLY A 205 25.67 20.95 -7.05
N GLY A 206 26.50 20.91 -6.01
CA GLY A 206 27.77 21.63 -5.99
C GLY A 206 28.74 21.19 -7.08
N LEU A 207 28.81 19.88 -7.35
CA LEU A 207 29.58 19.31 -8.47
C LEU A 207 29.03 19.79 -9.82
N ARG A 208 27.71 19.73 -10.03
CA ARG A 208 27.05 20.12 -11.29
C ARG A 208 27.28 21.60 -11.63
N GLU A 209 27.23 22.47 -10.63
CA GLU A 209 27.47 23.91 -10.80
C GLU A 209 28.96 24.27 -10.83
N ASN A 210 29.87 23.26 -10.84
CA ASN A 210 31.33 23.41 -10.80
C ASN A 210 31.86 24.26 -9.62
N LEU A 211 31.10 24.31 -8.51
CA LEU A 211 31.49 25.06 -7.31
C LEU A 211 32.54 24.31 -6.48
N LEU A 212 32.56 22.98 -6.60
CA LEU A 212 33.47 22.13 -5.85
C LEU A 212 33.94 20.94 -6.69
N LYS A 213 34.98 20.27 -6.19
CA LYS A 213 35.52 19.01 -6.70
C LYS A 213 35.55 18.00 -5.53
N PRO A 214 35.63 16.68 -5.78
CA PRO A 214 35.70 15.69 -4.71
C PRO A 214 36.83 15.95 -3.69
N GLY A 215 37.95 16.50 -4.14
CA GLY A 215 39.08 16.89 -3.29
C GLY A 215 39.04 18.31 -2.69
N SER A 216 38.02 19.12 -3.02
CA SER A 216 37.85 20.45 -2.39
C SER A 216 37.70 20.30 -0.89
N ARG A 217 38.34 21.17 -0.12
CA ARG A 217 38.37 21.10 1.34
C ARG A 217 37.52 22.18 1.97
N TYR A 218 36.75 21.78 2.98
CA TYR A 218 35.92 22.65 3.80
C TYR A 218 36.35 22.52 5.25
N TYR A 219 36.55 23.66 5.91
CA TYR A 219 36.73 23.69 7.35
C TYR A 219 35.37 23.51 8.03
N CYS A 220 35.19 22.48 8.85
CA CYS A 220 33.93 22.13 9.49
C CYS A 220 33.81 22.68 10.92
N GLU A 221 34.57 23.73 11.25
CA GLU A 221 34.46 24.49 12.51
C GLU A 221 34.62 23.62 13.78
N GLY A 222 35.42 22.55 13.69
CA GLY A 222 35.58 21.60 14.79
C GLY A 222 34.32 20.80 15.10
N GLY A 223 33.36 20.73 14.17
CA GLY A 223 32.10 20.00 14.30
C GLY A 223 30.90 20.83 14.78
N ARG A 224 31.04 22.15 14.89
CA ARG A 224 29.93 23.02 15.30
C ARG A 224 30.04 24.44 14.74
N MET A 225 29.02 24.86 14.01
CA MET A 225 28.96 26.18 13.35
C MET A 225 27.72 26.97 13.78
N LYS A 226 27.89 28.26 14.07
CA LYS A 226 26.79 29.17 14.41
C LYS A 226 26.31 29.92 13.18
N ILE A 227 24.99 30.01 12.97
CA ILE A 227 24.36 30.83 11.94
C ILE A 227 23.25 31.64 12.59
N GLY A 228 23.45 32.96 12.67
CA GLY A 228 22.59 33.84 13.48
C GLY A 228 22.52 33.33 14.92
N ASP A 229 21.31 32.98 15.37
CA ASP A 229 21.05 32.47 16.72
C ASP A 229 20.98 30.94 16.80
N LYS A 230 21.13 30.23 15.67
CA LYS A 230 21.04 28.76 15.61
C LYS A 230 22.42 28.12 15.47
N TRP A 231 22.53 26.89 15.95
CA TRP A 231 23.73 26.06 15.84
C TRP A 231 23.46 24.89 14.90
N ILE A 232 24.40 24.64 13.99
CA ILE A 232 24.54 23.38 13.27
C ILE A 232 25.65 22.60 13.96
N SER A 233 25.33 21.38 14.38
CA SER A 233 26.26 20.49 15.08
C SER A 233 26.31 19.14 14.36
N GLU A 234 27.45 18.46 14.48
CA GLU A 234 27.58 17.09 14.02
C GLU A 234 26.79 16.11 14.90
N ALA A 235 26.43 14.95 14.34
CA ALA A 235 25.65 13.95 15.06
C ALA A 235 26.46 13.32 16.22
N ASP A 236 27.76 13.07 16.00
CA ASP A 236 28.66 12.54 17.02
C ASP A 236 29.73 13.58 17.38
N VAL A 237 29.34 14.56 18.20
CA VAL A 237 30.22 15.63 18.69
C VAL A 237 31.30 15.09 19.65
N SER A 238 31.19 13.84 20.09
CA SER A 238 31.99 13.28 21.19
C SER A 238 33.31 12.64 20.76
N LYS A 239 33.50 12.33 19.47
CA LYS A 239 34.63 11.49 19.01
C LYS A 239 35.61 12.14 18.03
N GLU A 240 35.20 13.11 17.22
CA GLU A 240 36.09 13.70 16.21
C GLU A 240 35.92 15.22 16.08
N LYS A 241 37.03 15.95 16.21
CA LYS A 241 37.08 17.36 15.82
C LYS A 241 37.18 17.43 14.30
N PHE A 242 36.05 17.66 13.65
CA PHE A 242 36.01 17.85 12.21
C PHE A 242 36.53 19.24 11.84
N GLU A 243 37.83 19.31 11.57
CA GLU A 243 38.47 20.50 11.01
C GLU A 243 38.33 20.49 9.49
N TRP A 244 39.42 20.26 8.75
CA TRP A 244 39.36 20.21 7.30
C TRP A 244 38.93 18.85 6.80
N LEU A 245 37.81 18.82 6.07
CA LEU A 245 37.32 17.64 5.36
C LEU A 245 37.26 17.92 3.86
N THR A 246 37.64 16.94 3.05
CA THR A 246 37.34 16.92 1.62
C THR A 246 35.85 16.68 1.39
N VAL A 247 35.33 17.03 0.21
CA VAL A 247 33.91 16.74 -0.14
C VAL A 247 33.58 15.25 -0.03
N THR A 248 34.50 14.37 -0.42
CA THR A 248 34.34 12.92 -0.24
C THR A 248 34.22 12.55 1.25
N GLU A 249 35.05 13.13 2.12
CA GLU A 249 34.98 12.90 3.57
C GLU A 249 33.74 13.50 4.20
N ILE A 250 33.25 14.65 3.71
CA ILE A 250 31.99 15.26 4.17
C ILE A 250 30.84 14.28 3.97
N LEU A 251 30.76 13.62 2.80
CA LEU A 251 29.74 12.61 2.55
C LEU A 251 29.97 11.34 3.37
N ALA A 252 31.20 10.83 3.40
CA ALA A 252 31.56 9.58 4.09
C ALA A 252 31.34 9.66 5.61
N LYS A 253 31.71 10.78 6.22
CA LYS A 253 31.53 11.03 7.66
C LYS A 253 30.20 11.70 7.97
N SER A 254 29.37 11.96 6.95
CA SER A 254 28.09 12.62 7.07
C SER A 254 28.17 13.95 7.84
N SER A 255 29.12 14.81 7.48
CA SER A 255 29.29 16.11 8.16
C SER A 255 28.14 17.07 7.85
N ASN A 256 27.37 17.44 8.86
CA ASN A 256 26.32 18.45 8.83
C ASN A 256 26.89 19.83 8.51
N VAL A 257 28.00 20.21 9.16
CA VAL A 257 28.62 21.54 8.96
C VAL A 257 29.20 21.65 7.56
N GLY A 258 29.91 20.61 7.09
CA GLY A 258 30.45 20.57 5.73
C GLY A 258 29.36 20.65 4.67
N ALA A 259 28.30 19.85 4.80
CA ALA A 259 27.17 19.88 3.87
C ALA A 259 26.43 21.23 3.89
N ALA A 260 26.28 21.87 5.06
CA ALA A 260 25.68 23.19 5.19
C ALA A 260 26.49 24.26 4.45
N LYS A 261 27.83 24.24 4.56
CA LYS A 261 28.71 25.17 3.84
C LYS A 261 28.60 25.01 2.32
N VAL A 262 28.58 23.78 1.83
CA VAL A 262 28.32 23.50 0.40
C VAL A 262 26.94 24.05 -0.01
N GLY A 263 25.92 23.85 0.82
CA GLY A 263 24.59 24.40 0.59
C GLY A 263 24.56 25.93 0.53
N PHE A 264 25.34 26.62 1.37
CA PHE A 264 25.46 28.08 1.32
C PHE A 264 26.16 28.57 0.06
N GLU A 265 27.20 27.87 -0.40
CA GLU A 265 27.88 28.20 -1.67
C GLU A 265 26.97 27.99 -2.88
N LEU A 266 26.14 26.95 -2.88
CA LEU A 266 25.09 26.72 -3.89
C LEU A 266 24.06 27.85 -3.91
N GLY A 267 23.66 28.33 -2.73
CA GLY A 267 22.56 29.25 -2.55
C GLY A 267 21.19 28.58 -2.62
N ALA A 268 20.20 29.21 -1.98
CA ALA A 268 18.88 28.63 -1.76
C ALA A 268 18.14 28.25 -3.04
N GLU A 269 18.20 29.10 -4.08
CA GLU A 269 17.49 28.84 -5.34
C GLU A 269 18.04 27.63 -6.09
N ARG A 270 19.37 27.48 -6.13
CA ARG A 270 20.01 26.35 -6.83
C ARG A 270 19.82 25.07 -6.05
N LEU A 271 19.93 25.14 -4.73
CA LEU A 271 19.63 24.02 -3.85
C LEU A 271 18.19 23.54 -4.06
N TYR A 272 17.22 24.46 -4.04
CA TYR A 272 15.81 24.12 -4.28
C TYR A 272 15.56 23.48 -5.65
N ARG A 273 16.32 23.84 -6.68
CA ARG A 273 16.22 23.22 -8.02
C ARG A 273 16.82 21.82 -8.09
N VAL A 274 17.76 21.51 -7.21
CA VAL A 274 18.44 20.19 -7.18
C VAL A 274 17.62 19.15 -6.42
N LEU A 275 16.85 19.60 -5.43
CA LEU A 275 15.96 18.77 -4.62
C LEU A 275 14.60 18.57 -5.31
#